data_AF-A0A7Y6NS56-F1
#
_entry.id   AF-A0A7Y6NS56-F1
#
_cell.length_a   1.000
_cell.length_b   1.000
_cell.length_c   1.000
_cell.angle_alpha   90.00
_cell.angle_beta   90.00
_cell.angle_gamma   90.00
#
_symmetry.space_group_name_H-M   'P 1'
#
loop_
_entity.id
_entity.type
_entity.pdbx_description
1 polymer ?
#
loop_
_entity_poly.entity_id
_entity_poly.type
_entity_poly.pdbx_seq_one_letter_code
_entity_poly.pdbx_strand_id
1 'polypeptide(L)'
;MTETTAMEPFTYKGYRLTVTSVALDTGFKASVAIVGLEGGRLRSQRFLDVEPCDEEADAIASAVVEAEAWIDREGGAVRSGTHTGFLPLD
;
A
#
# COMPACT_ATOMS: atom_id res chain seq x y z
N MET A 1 19.41 3.43 16.06
CA MET A 1 19.08 2.29 15.19
C MET A 1 17.58 2.34 15.03
N THR A 2 17.08 2.49 13.81
CA THR A 2 15.64 2.48 13.51
C THR A 2 15.21 1.02 13.43
N GLU A 3 14.37 0.59 14.36
CA GLU A 3 13.75 -0.73 14.32
C GLU A 3 12.62 -0.70 13.28
N THR A 4 12.58 -1.72 12.41
CA THR A 4 11.57 -1.85 11.36
C THR A 4 10.86 -3.18 11.54
N THR A 5 9.54 -3.12 11.65
CA THR A 5 8.69 -4.32 11.73
C THR A 5 7.91 -4.44 10.43
N ALA A 6 7.89 -5.64 9.86
CA ALA A 6 7.08 -5.94 8.69
C ALA A 6 6.01 -6.97 9.07
N MET A 7 4.77 -6.72 8.67
CA MET A 7 3.73 -7.73 8.74
C MET A 7 3.90 -8.73 7.59
N GLU A 8 3.49 -9.97 7.85
CA GLU A 8 3.34 -10.97 6.78
C GLU A 8 2.41 -10.42 5.68
N PRO A 9 2.84 -10.45 4.40
CA PRO A 9 2.02 -9.98 3.30
C PRO A 9 0.70 -10.74 3.22
N PHE A 10 -0.39 -10.02 3.00
CA PHE A 10 -1.73 -10.62 2.87
C PHE A 10 -2.44 -10.10 1.61
N THR A 11 -3.59 -10.69 1.26
CA THR A 11 -4.35 -10.32 0.07
C THR A 11 -5.71 -9.75 0.46
N TYR A 12 -6.09 -8.62 -0.15
CA TYR A 12 -7.39 -7.99 -0.01
C TYR A 12 -7.96 -7.62 -1.39
N LYS A 13 -9.13 -8.18 -1.74
CA LYS A 13 -9.83 -7.96 -3.02
C LYS A 13 -8.94 -8.08 -4.28
N GLY A 14 -8.04 -9.07 -4.29
CA GLY A 14 -7.12 -9.33 -5.40
C GLY A 14 -5.85 -8.46 -5.42
N TYR A 15 -5.68 -7.57 -4.44
CA TYR A 15 -4.45 -6.82 -4.21
C TYR A 15 -3.63 -7.52 -3.12
N ARG A 16 -2.31 -7.59 -3.31
CA ARG A 16 -1.36 -8.00 -2.28
C ARG A 16 -0.92 -6.76 -1.50
N LEU A 17 -1.04 -6.81 -0.18
CA LEU A 17 -0.64 -5.75 0.73
C LEU A 17 0.63 -6.17 1.47
N THR A 18 1.52 -5.22 1.70
CA THR A 18 2.70 -5.38 2.55
C THR A 18 2.82 -4.16 3.42
N VAL A 19 2.67 -4.34 4.73
CA VAL A 19 2.67 -3.27 5.72
C VAL A 19 4.00 -3.32 6.48
N THR A 20 4.61 -2.16 6.63
CA THR A 20 5.86 -1.97 7.37
C THR A 20 5.70 -0.80 8.33
N SER A 21 6.13 -0.97 9.57
CA SER A 21 6.25 0.10 10.56
C SER A 21 7.72 0.38 10.87
N VAL A 22 8.00 1.63 11.22
CA VAL A 22 9.31 2.10 11.63
C VAL A 22 9.15 2.92 12.91
N ALA A 23 9.99 2.66 13.91
CA ALA A 23 10.07 3.47 15.12
C ALA A 23 10.73 4.82 14.83
N LEU A 24 10.12 5.90 15.31
CA LEU A 24 10.60 7.28 15.26
C LEU A 24 10.93 7.77 16.68
N ASP A 25 11.57 8.94 16.79
CA ASP A 25 11.87 9.55 18.10
C ASP A 25 10.60 9.91 18.89
N THR A 26 9.47 10.08 18.19
CA THR A 26 8.19 10.57 18.75
C THR A 26 7.04 9.60 18.60
N GLY A 27 7.28 8.35 18.19
CA GLY A 27 6.21 7.35 17.96
C GLY A 27 6.58 6.37 16.85
N PHE A 28 5.59 5.91 16.10
CA PHE A 28 5.74 4.94 15.01
C PHE A 28 5.08 5.47 13.75
N LYS A 29 5.71 5.22 12.61
CA LYS A 29 5.11 5.47 11.30
C LYS A 29 4.95 4.16 10.56
N ALA A 30 3.77 3.92 10.00
CA ALA A 30 3.55 2.79 9.12
C ALA A 30 3.39 3.24 7.67
N SER A 31 3.75 2.33 6.78
CA SER A 31 3.63 2.45 5.34
C SER A 31 3.06 1.15 4.80
N VAL A 32 2.27 1.23 3.74
CA VAL A 32 1.67 0.06 3.08
C VAL A 32 1.92 0.14 1.58
N ALA A 33 2.46 -0.95 1.04
CA ALA A 33 2.53 -1.21 -0.39
C ALA A 33 1.32 -2.04 -0.81
N ILE A 34 0.57 -1.56 -1.80
CA ILE A 34 -0.59 -2.21 -2.40
C ILE A 34 -0.23 -2.60 -3.82
N VAL A 35 -0.34 -3.88 -4.13
CA VAL A 35 0.11 -4.45 -5.41
C VAL A 35 -1.04 -5.21 -6.06
N GLY A 36 -1.56 -4.68 -7.18
CA GLY A 36 -2.55 -5.36 -7.99
C GLY A 36 -1.87 -6.31 -8.97
N LEU A 37 -2.27 -7.59 -8.98
CA LEU A 37 -1.74 -8.60 -9.90
C LEU A 37 -2.85 -9.08 -10.86
N GLU A 38 -2.50 -9.26 -12.13
CA GLU A 38 -3.39 -9.85 -13.15
C GLU A 38 -2.59 -10.87 -13.97
N GLY A 39 -3.04 -12.13 -13.97
CA GLY A 39 -2.33 -13.22 -14.67
C GLY A 39 -0.90 -13.43 -14.18
N GLY A 40 -0.62 -13.15 -12.90
CA GLY A 40 0.73 -13.23 -12.32
C GLY A 40 1.65 -12.07 -12.69
N ARG A 41 1.16 -11.05 -13.41
CA ARG A 41 1.91 -9.84 -13.74
C ARG A 41 1.47 -8.67 -12.89
N LEU A 42 2.41 -7.77 -12.58
CA LEU A 42 2.12 -6.51 -11.92
C LEU A 42 1.22 -5.65 -12.81
N ARG A 43 0.03 -5.31 -12.31
CA ARG A 43 -0.96 -4.47 -12.99
C ARG A 43 -0.93 -3.04 -12.44
N SER A 44 -0.85 -2.91 -11.12
CA SER A 44 -0.84 -1.62 -10.44
C SER A 44 -0.04 -1.71 -9.14
N GLN A 45 0.52 -0.58 -8.73
CA GLN A 45 1.16 -0.44 -7.43
C GLN A 45 0.82 0.92 -6.82
N ARG A 46 0.62 0.94 -5.50
CA ARG A 46 0.43 2.16 -4.73
C ARG A 46 1.18 2.03 -3.42
N PHE A 47 1.74 3.14 -2.96
CA PHE A 47 2.35 3.26 -1.63
C PHE A 47 1.57 4.31 -0.87
N LEU A 48 1.16 3.98 0.35
CA LEU A 48 0.53 4.91 1.27
C LEU A 48 1.38 4.98 2.53
N ASP A 49 1.61 6.20 3.00
CA ASP A 49 2.21 6.49 4.28
C ASP A 49 1.11 7.03 5.16
N VAL A 50 0.96 6.49 6.37
CA VAL A 50 0.04 7.04 7.35
C VAL A 50 0.75 8.03 8.27
N GLU A 51 -0.06 8.87 8.91
CA GLU A 51 0.44 9.77 9.96
C GLU A 51 1.06 8.97 11.12
N PRO A 52 2.11 9.50 11.77
CA PRO A 52 2.69 8.84 12.93
C PRO A 52 1.69 8.69 14.08
N CYS A 53 1.78 7.57 14.80
CA CYS A 53 1.00 7.28 16.01
C CYS A 53 1.92 6.96 17.19
N ASP A 54 1.40 7.05 18.42
CA ASP A 54 2.18 6.74 19.62
C ASP A 54 2.46 5.23 19.75
N GLU A 55 1.51 4.40 19.32
CA GLU A 55 1.61 2.93 19.36
C GLU A 55 1.83 2.33 17.97
N GLU A 56 2.72 1.34 17.87
CA GLU A 56 3.00 0.64 16.62
C GLU A 56 1.77 -0.06 16.05
N ALA A 57 0.97 -0.68 16.93
CA ALA A 57 -0.25 -1.39 16.53
C ALA A 57 -1.26 -0.44 15.88
N ASP A 58 -1.37 0.80 16.37
CA ASP A 58 -2.27 1.82 15.82
C ASP A 58 -1.77 2.35 14.47
N ALA A 59 -0.46 2.55 14.31
CA ALA A 59 0.14 2.92 13.03
C ALA A 59 -0.14 1.83 11.99
N ILE A 60 0.10 0.57 12.34
CA ILE A 60 -0.18 -0.59 11.48
C ILE A 60 -1.67 -0.67 11.13
N ALA A 61 -2.56 -0.57 12.11
CA ALA A 61 -4.01 -0.64 11.90
C ALA A 61 -4.48 0.49 10.97
N SER A 62 -3.96 1.70 11.17
CA SER A 62 -4.24 2.85 10.30
C SER A 62 -3.81 2.59 8.86
N ALA A 63 -2.60 2.04 8.65
CA ALA A 63 -2.12 1.70 7.31
C ALA A 63 -3.00 0.64 6.62
N VAL A 64 -3.47 -0.36 7.35
CA VAL A 64 -4.40 -1.36 6.82
C VAL A 64 -5.73 -0.71 6.43
N VAL A 65 -6.33 0.08 7.33
CA VAL A 65 -7.62 0.74 7.09
C VAL A 65 -7.55 1.68 5.88
N GLU A 66 -6.48 2.47 5.76
CA GLU A 66 -6.30 3.36 4.62
C GLU A 66 -6.09 2.61 3.30
N ALA A 67 -5.35 1.51 3.32
CA ALA A 67 -5.19 0.67 2.14
C ALA A 67 -6.50 0.04 1.69
N GLU A 68 -7.28 -0.51 2.62
CA GLU A 68 -8.60 -1.07 2.34
C GLU A 68 -9.56 0.00 1.81
N ALA A 69 -9.59 1.19 2.44
CA ALA A 69 -10.41 2.30 1.99
C ALA A 69 -10.03 2.79 0.58
N TRP A 70 -8.74 2.79 0.26
CA TRP A 70 -8.25 3.11 -1.09
C TRP A 70 -8.68 2.04 -2.10
N ILE A 71 -8.51 0.75 -1.78
CA ILE A 71 -8.93 -0.37 -2.63
C ILE A 71 -10.46 -0.35 -2.84
N ASP A 72 -11.23 0.02 -1.83
CA ASP A 72 -12.69 0.05 -1.92
C ASP A 72 -13.20 1.19 -2.80
N ARG A 73 -12.49 2.32 -2.77
CA ARG A 73 -12.80 3.48 -3.62
C ARG A 73 -12.34 3.28 -5.07
N GLU A 74 -11.12 2.83 -5.27
CA GLU A 74 -10.45 2.80 -6.58
C GLU A 74 -10.49 1.42 -7.23
N GLY A 75 -10.49 0.34 -6.44
CA GLY A 75 -10.51 -1.04 -6.92
C GLY A 75 -11.83 -1.46 -7.58
N GLY A 76 -12.92 -0.73 -7.30
CA GLY A 76 -14.18 -0.82 -8.06
C GLY A 76 -14.19 0.05 -9.32
N ALA A 77 -13.39 1.12 -9.35
CA ALA A 77 -13.20 1.99 -10.50
C ALA A 77 -12.04 1.46 -11.36
N VAL A 78 -12.14 0.21 -11.83
CA VAL A 78 -11.36 -0.24 -12.97
C VAL A 78 -11.80 0.60 -14.16
N ARG A 79 -11.20 1.78 -14.32
CA ARG A 79 -11.22 2.52 -15.57
C ARG A 79 -10.47 1.66 -16.57
N SER A 80 -11.23 0.84 -17.30
CA SER A 80 -10.84 0.38 -18.63
C SER A 80 -10.59 1.64 -19.46
N GLY A 81 -9.33 2.07 -19.54
CA GLY A 81 -8.91 3.31 -20.19
C GLY A 81 -7.82 3.94 -19.33
N THR A 82 -6.54 3.92 -19.71
CA THR A 82 -5.99 4.05 -21.05
C THR A 82 -4.65 3.31 -21.05
N HIS A 83 -4.36 2.56 -22.10
CA HIS A 83 -3.00 2.15 -22.42
C HIS A 83 -2.13 3.41 -22.51
N THR A 84 -1.36 3.74 -21.48
CA THR A 84 -0.19 4.60 -21.62
C THR A 84 0.90 3.77 -22.28
N GLY A 85 0.74 3.53 -23.58
CA GLY A 85 1.85 3.13 -24.42
C GLY A 85 2.94 4.19 -24.30
N PHE A 86 4.14 3.77 -23.92
CA PHE A 86 5.34 4.55 -24.17
C PHE A 86 5.43 4.76 -25.68
N LEU A 87 5.09 5.96 -26.15
CA LEU A 87 5.54 6.38 -27.47
C LEU A 87 7.02 6.76 -27.30
N PRO A 88 7.94 6.13 -28.05
CA PRO A 88 9.31 6.64 -28.12
C PRO A 88 9.27 8.06 -28.70
N LEU A 89 10.04 8.96 -28.11
CA LEU A 89 10.29 10.29 -28.68
C LEU A 89 11.19 10.09 -29.91
N ASP A 90 10.71 10.51 -31.09
CA ASP A 90 11.53 10.69 -32.29
C ASP A 90 12.59 11.78 -32.09
#